data_AF-A0A933WUB1-F1
#
_entry.id   AF-A0A933WUB1-F1
#
_cell.length_a   1.000
_cell.length_b   1.000
_cell.length_c   1.000
_cell.angle_alpha   90.00
_cell.angle_beta   90.00
_cell.angle_gamma   90.00
#
_symmetry.space_group_name_H-M   'P 1'
#
loop_
_entity.id
_entity.type
_entity.pdbx_description
1 polymer ?
#
loop_
_entity_poly.entity_id
_entity_poly.type
_entity_poly.pdbx_seq_one_letter_code
_entity_poly.pdbx_strand_id
1 'polypeptide(L)'
;MTTETAMRIEQVDIDELRPDPANPRRIGEAELESLTRSLREYGFLQPVIARREDSTVIGGHQRLLAARRLGMKTVPVIFVDLTLEQARVLNLALNKISGSWDEELLGRMLADLSGVADLDLSLSGFDEDELDRLLKSLDVRERREKPEAFDVDAALEAARAATRAKPGELWALGDHRLLIGDATDTTAVQRLLGETRPAMCFTDPPYNVALGDHGGQQRGSRKRRIANDAMPPAEWAAFIAGWSKNIVANVDGALYVCMSTKEWASVSRALAEAGGHWSDTIVWKKDRFVLGRADYQRQYEPIWFGWREGSKHHWCGDRDQGDVWQIDRPGESQAHPTMKPLALVEKAIGNSSSPGDVILDLFLGSGTTLIAAERTGRVCYGMEISEHYGSVVLARWESFTGEEAVCLAA
;
A
#
# COMPACT_ATOMS: atom_id res chain seq x y z
N MET A 1 36.81 19.36 21.84
CA MET A 1 37.93 18.86 22.67
C MET A 1 37.62 17.41 23.01
N THR A 2 38.23 16.47 22.30
CA THR A 2 38.10 15.04 22.61
C THR A 2 38.99 14.74 23.82
N THR A 3 38.42 14.76 25.01
CA THR A 3 39.02 14.05 26.14
C THR A 3 39.12 12.58 25.73
N GLU A 4 40.33 12.06 25.57
CA GLU A 4 40.58 10.61 25.51
C GLU A 4 40.15 10.00 26.85
N THR A 5 38.87 9.70 26.97
CA THR A 5 38.35 8.90 28.07
C THR A 5 38.77 7.48 27.80
N ALA A 6 39.83 7.02 28.47
CA ALA A 6 40.27 5.63 28.38
C ALA A 6 39.09 4.71 28.74
N MET A 7 38.64 3.88 27.80
CA MET A 7 37.58 2.89 28.04
C MET A 7 38.07 1.89 29.09
N ARG A 8 37.36 1.81 30.22
CA ARG A 8 37.63 0.86 31.31
C ARG A 8 36.64 -0.29 31.25
N ILE A 9 37.15 -1.51 31.40
CA ILE A 9 36.33 -2.71 31.53
C ILE A 9 36.18 -3.01 33.02
N GLU A 10 34.94 -3.04 33.49
CA GLU A 10 34.55 -3.31 34.88
C GLU A 10 33.86 -4.67 34.97
N GLN A 11 34.10 -5.45 36.03
CA GLN A 11 33.35 -6.69 36.28
C GLN A 11 32.11 -6.35 37.11
N VAL A 12 30.93 -6.53 36.53
CA VAL A 12 29.66 -6.09 37.10
C VAL A 12 28.77 -7.30 37.36
N ASP A 13 28.01 -7.28 38.44
CA ASP A 13 26.99 -8.30 38.71
C ASP A 13 25.95 -8.29 37.57
N ILE A 14 25.66 -9.47 37.03
CA ILE A 14 24.78 -9.63 35.87
C ILE A 14 23.33 -9.19 36.15
N ASP A 15 22.94 -9.16 37.44
CA ASP A 15 21.61 -8.76 37.89
C ASP A 15 21.47 -7.24 38.03
N GLU A 16 22.58 -6.49 38.04
CA GLU A 16 22.57 -5.01 38.01
C GLU A 16 22.30 -4.45 36.61
N LEU A 17 22.52 -5.24 35.56
CA LEU A 17 22.33 -4.85 34.17
C LEU A 17 20.87 -4.98 33.75
N ARG A 18 20.36 -3.91 33.12
CA ARG A 18 18.98 -3.83 32.63
C ARG A 18 18.96 -3.94 31.11
N PRO A 19 18.48 -5.06 30.53
CA PRO A 19 18.27 -5.13 29.09
C PRO A 19 17.29 -4.04 28.65
N ASP A 20 17.55 -3.36 27.54
CA ASP A 20 16.58 -2.41 26.99
C ASP A 20 15.35 -3.20 26.48
N PRO A 21 14.14 -2.97 27.03
CA PRO A 21 12.92 -3.65 26.57
C PRO A 21 12.57 -3.30 25.12
N ALA A 22 13.09 -2.20 24.58
CA ALA A 22 12.91 -1.78 23.20
C ALA A 22 14.00 -2.30 22.23
N ASN A 23 14.88 -3.22 22.67
CA ASN A 23 15.93 -3.77 21.80
C ASN A 23 15.34 -4.61 20.64
N PRO A 24 15.50 -4.20 19.37
CA PRO A 24 14.86 -4.84 18.21
C PRO A 24 15.51 -6.17 17.78
N ARG A 25 16.67 -6.51 18.35
CA ARG A 25 17.44 -7.69 17.94
C ARG A 25 16.92 -8.98 18.58
N ARG A 26 16.52 -9.94 17.76
CA ARG A 26 16.18 -11.32 18.18
C ARG A 26 17.40 -12.25 18.04
N ILE A 27 17.38 -13.39 18.71
CA ILE A 27 18.38 -14.47 18.55
C ILE A 27 17.66 -15.81 18.47
N GLY A 28 18.03 -16.65 17.50
CA GLY A 28 17.49 -18.01 17.40
C GLY A 28 18.11 -18.96 18.44
N GLU A 29 17.42 -20.05 18.79
CA GLU A 29 17.90 -21.00 19.82
C GLU A 29 19.26 -21.62 19.44
N ALA A 30 19.46 -21.96 18.17
CA ALA A 30 20.72 -22.53 17.68
C ALA A 30 21.90 -21.53 17.75
N GLU A 31 21.66 -20.26 17.46
CA GLU A 31 22.66 -19.20 17.59
C GLU A 31 22.98 -18.91 19.05
N LEU A 32 21.96 -18.89 19.91
CA LEU A 32 22.13 -18.73 21.35
C LEU A 32 22.94 -19.89 21.95
N GLU A 33 22.71 -21.12 21.50
CA GLU A 33 23.47 -22.29 21.94
C GLU A 33 24.93 -22.24 21.47
N SER A 34 25.17 -21.81 20.22
CA SER A 34 26.52 -21.57 19.69
C SER A 34 27.25 -20.49 20.51
N LEU A 35 26.59 -19.37 20.80
CA LEU A 35 27.14 -18.28 21.60
C LEU A 35 27.42 -18.71 23.05
N THR A 36 26.53 -19.49 23.64
CA THR A 36 26.68 -20.09 24.98
C THR A 36 27.90 -21.01 25.04
N ARG A 37 28.12 -21.83 24.00
CA ARG A 37 29.30 -22.70 23.90
C ARG A 37 30.60 -21.90 23.77
N SER A 38 30.59 -20.87 22.93
CA SER A 38 31.72 -19.96 22.75
C SER A 38 32.08 -19.25 24.07
N LEU A 39 31.09 -18.73 24.79
CA LEU A 39 31.27 -18.10 26.10
C LEU A 39 31.82 -19.06 27.16
N ARG A 40 31.42 -20.34 27.14
CA ARG A 40 31.96 -21.35 28.05
C ARG A 40 33.42 -21.66 27.77
N GLU A 41 33.79 -21.76 26.49
CA GLU A 41 35.14 -22.17 26.07
C GLU A 41 36.16 -21.03 26.17
N TYR A 42 35.78 -19.82 25.74
CA TYR A 42 36.70 -18.69 25.58
C TYR A 42 36.42 -17.52 26.51
N GLY A 43 35.31 -17.56 27.27
CA GLY A 43 34.86 -16.42 28.06
C GLY A 43 34.39 -15.24 27.21
N PHE A 44 34.36 -14.05 27.81
CA PHE A 44 34.01 -12.82 27.11
C PHE A 44 35.21 -12.27 26.34
N LEU A 45 35.16 -12.34 25.01
CA LEU A 45 36.12 -11.68 24.12
C LEU A 45 35.78 -10.20 23.87
N GLN A 46 34.51 -9.83 24.02
CA GLN A 46 34.00 -8.46 23.89
C GLN A 46 33.12 -8.13 25.09
N PRO A 47 33.37 -7.05 25.83
CA PRO A 47 32.53 -6.64 26.95
C PRO A 47 31.12 -6.24 26.51
N VAL A 48 30.20 -6.23 27.46
CA VAL A 48 28.87 -5.60 27.34
C VAL A 48 29.06 -4.09 27.41
N ILE A 49 28.25 -3.32 26.68
CA ILE A 49 28.24 -1.85 26.78
C ILE A 49 26.95 -1.45 27.48
N ALA A 50 27.03 -0.63 28.52
CA ALA A 50 25.87 -0.18 29.29
C ALA A 50 25.95 1.32 29.60
N ARG A 51 24.80 1.96 29.81
CA ARG A 51 24.71 3.36 30.23
C ARG A 51 25.09 3.49 31.70
N ARG A 52 25.99 4.42 32.03
CA ARG A 52 26.49 4.59 33.42
C ARG A 52 25.39 4.98 34.41
N GLU A 53 24.41 5.76 33.97
CA GLU A 53 23.38 6.34 34.83
C GLU A 53 22.42 5.30 35.43
N ASP A 54 21.99 4.32 34.64
CA ASP A 54 20.92 3.38 35.04
C ASP A 54 21.20 1.90 34.69
N SER A 55 22.42 1.60 34.24
CA SER A 55 22.85 0.27 33.82
C SER A 55 22.03 -0.34 32.68
N THR A 56 21.36 0.49 31.87
CA THR A 56 20.68 0.03 30.65
C THR A 56 21.70 -0.48 29.64
N VAL A 57 21.51 -1.70 29.16
CA VAL A 57 22.40 -2.34 28.19
C VAL A 57 22.21 -1.69 26.83
N ILE A 58 23.31 -1.24 26.24
CA ILE A 58 23.37 -0.62 24.92
C ILE A 58 23.86 -1.64 23.89
N GLY A 59 24.85 -2.46 24.25
CA GLY A 59 25.46 -3.44 23.34
C GLY A 59 25.81 -4.74 24.04
N GLY A 60 25.65 -5.88 23.35
CA GLY A 60 25.97 -7.19 23.90
C GLY A 60 24.80 -7.92 24.58
N HIS A 61 23.55 -7.53 24.32
CA HIS A 61 22.33 -8.18 24.82
C HIS A 61 22.33 -9.71 24.68
N GLN A 62 22.73 -10.24 23.52
CA GLN A 62 22.79 -11.68 23.27
C GLN A 62 23.85 -12.38 24.14
N ARG A 63 25.02 -11.74 24.35
CA ARG A 63 26.07 -12.26 25.24
C ARG A 63 25.62 -12.26 26.69
N LEU A 64 24.89 -11.21 27.11
CA LEU A 64 24.30 -11.13 28.43
C LEU A 64 23.29 -12.27 28.66
N LEU A 65 22.43 -12.54 27.67
CA LEU A 65 21.48 -13.65 27.72
C LEU A 65 22.19 -15.01 27.82
N ALA A 66 23.22 -15.24 27.01
CA ALA A 66 24.02 -16.46 27.06
C ALA A 66 24.77 -16.63 28.40
N ALA A 67 25.31 -15.54 28.96
CA ALA A 67 25.97 -15.54 30.27
C ALA A 67 24.98 -15.89 31.40
N ARG A 68 23.75 -15.36 31.36
CA ARG A 68 22.68 -15.76 32.28
C ARG A 68 22.36 -17.25 32.16
N ARG A 69 22.31 -17.80 30.94
CA ARG A 69 22.07 -19.24 30.71
C ARG A 69 23.20 -20.13 31.22
N LEU A 70 24.44 -19.63 31.26
CA LEU A 70 25.59 -20.30 31.88
C LEU A 70 25.63 -20.18 33.42
N GLY A 71 24.77 -19.36 34.03
CA GLY A 71 24.78 -19.10 35.47
C GLY A 71 25.97 -18.24 35.92
N MET A 72 26.56 -17.44 35.03
CA MET A 72 27.62 -16.49 35.39
C MET A 72 27.10 -15.44 36.38
N LYS A 73 27.93 -15.07 37.35
CA LYS A 73 27.60 -14.05 38.36
C LYS A 73 28.04 -12.64 37.95
N THR A 74 29.18 -12.53 37.30
CA THR A 74 29.70 -11.25 36.82
C THR A 74 30.02 -11.31 35.33
N VAL A 75 29.89 -10.17 34.67
CA VAL A 75 30.25 -10.00 33.25
C VAL A 75 31.11 -8.74 33.07
N PRO A 76 32.03 -8.71 32.09
CA PRO A 76 32.79 -7.52 31.77
C PRO A 76 31.92 -6.49 31.06
N VAL A 77 31.90 -5.26 31.57
CA VAL A 77 31.09 -4.14 31.09
C VAL A 77 31.96 -2.92 30.83
N ILE A 78 31.69 -2.20 29.74
CA ILE A 78 32.14 -0.83 29.51
C ILE A 78 30.95 0.09 29.74
N PHE A 79 31.07 0.98 30.71
CA PHE A 79 30.06 2.02 30.94
C PHE A 79 30.34 3.27 30.11
N VAL A 80 29.30 3.78 29.47
CA VAL A 80 29.34 5.04 28.70
C VAL A 80 28.39 6.07 29.29
N ASP A 81 28.83 7.33 29.27
CA ASP A 81 28.07 8.48 29.74
C ASP A 81 27.30 9.08 28.56
N LEU A 82 26.06 8.63 28.38
CA LEU A 82 25.16 9.04 27.31
C LEU A 82 23.77 9.32 27.89
N THR A 83 23.00 10.17 27.19
CA THR A 83 21.55 10.27 27.41
C THR A 83 20.84 8.98 26.95
N LEU A 84 19.58 8.79 27.34
CA LEU A 84 18.80 7.63 26.92
C LEU A 84 18.63 7.58 25.39
N GLU A 85 18.42 8.74 24.77
CA GLU A 85 18.23 8.89 23.32
C GLU A 85 19.52 8.58 22.55
N GLN A 86 20.67 9.10 23.03
CA GLN A 86 21.98 8.76 22.46
C GLN A 86 22.33 7.28 22.64
N ALA A 87 21.97 6.68 23.78
CA ALA A 87 22.14 5.26 24.03
C ALA A 87 21.32 4.41 23.04
N ARG A 88 20.10 4.82 22.69
CA ARG A 88 19.27 4.16 21.68
C ARG A 88 19.86 4.26 20.26
N VAL A 89 20.37 5.42 19.86
CA VAL A 89 21.07 5.59 18.57
C VAL A 89 22.32 4.72 18.51
N LEU A 90 23.12 4.69 19.58
CA LEU A 90 24.31 3.84 19.65
C LEU A 90 23.97 2.34 19.62
N ASN A 91 22.87 1.94 20.29
CA ASN A 91 22.36 0.57 20.20
C ASN A 91 22.04 0.20 18.75
N LEU A 92 21.37 1.08 17.99
CA LEU A 92 21.10 0.88 16.57
C LEU A 92 22.39 0.72 15.76
N ALA A 93 23.36 1.63 15.94
CA ALA A 93 24.64 1.61 15.24
C ALA A 93 25.43 0.31 15.46
N LEU A 94 25.52 -0.15 16.71
CA LEU A 94 26.21 -1.39 17.08
C LEU A 94 25.51 -2.64 16.53
N ASN A 95 24.19 -2.59 16.37
CA ASN A 95 23.40 -3.69 15.84
C ASN A 95 23.37 -3.73 14.31
N LYS A 96 23.43 -2.60 13.60
CA LYS A 96 23.50 -2.55 12.12
C LYS A 96 24.71 -3.30 11.56
N ILE A 97 25.81 -3.31 12.31
CA ILE A 97 27.05 -3.99 11.91
C ILE A 97 26.95 -5.53 12.02
N SER A 98 25.91 -6.08 12.68
CA SER A 98 25.75 -7.54 12.78
C SER A 98 24.30 -8.00 13.06
N GLY A 99 23.54 -8.38 12.03
CA GLY A 99 22.33 -9.22 12.19
C GLY A 99 21.09 -8.78 11.41
N SER A 100 20.02 -9.58 11.53
CA SER A 100 18.67 -9.32 10.99
C SER A 100 17.79 -8.59 12.01
N TRP A 101 16.91 -7.72 11.52
CA TRP A 101 16.09 -6.81 12.33
C TRP A 101 14.63 -7.28 12.47
N ASP A 102 13.97 -6.84 13.54
CA ASP A 102 12.52 -6.68 13.54
C ASP A 102 12.20 -5.30 12.94
N GLU A 103 11.86 -5.28 11.64
CA GLU A 103 11.67 -4.04 10.88
C GLU A 103 10.56 -3.13 11.46
N GLU A 104 9.59 -3.72 12.18
CA GLU A 104 8.50 -2.96 12.80
C GLU A 104 8.99 -2.17 14.02
N LEU A 105 9.69 -2.84 14.94
CA LEU A 105 10.20 -2.21 16.14
C LEU A 105 11.29 -1.19 15.78
N LEU A 106 12.13 -1.53 14.80
CA LEU A 106 13.15 -0.63 14.26
C LEU A 106 12.52 0.64 13.68
N GLY A 107 11.51 0.48 12.82
CA GLY A 107 10.80 1.62 12.24
C GLY A 107 10.23 2.52 13.32
N ARG A 108 9.44 1.98 14.25
CA ARG A 108 8.83 2.79 15.34
C ARG A 108 9.88 3.52 16.17
N MET A 109 10.98 2.84 16.49
CA MET A 109 12.06 3.46 17.25
C MET A 109 12.75 4.59 16.47
N LEU A 110 12.93 4.45 15.16
CA LEU A 110 13.46 5.53 14.31
C LEU A 110 12.50 6.72 14.21
N ALA A 111 11.19 6.47 14.10
CA ALA A 111 10.17 7.52 14.09
C ALA A 111 10.11 8.29 15.41
N ASP A 112 10.20 7.60 16.55
CA ASP A 112 10.26 8.24 17.87
C ASP A 112 11.52 9.11 18.03
N LEU A 113 12.65 8.65 17.49
CA LEU A 113 13.94 9.36 17.59
C LEU A 113 14.05 10.54 16.61
N SER A 114 13.36 10.53 15.47
CA SER A 114 13.37 11.65 14.50
C SER A 114 12.67 12.91 15.05
N GLY A 115 11.77 12.76 16.02
CA GLY A 115 11.10 13.86 16.70
C GLY A 115 11.93 14.53 17.82
N VAL A 116 13.12 13.99 18.15
CA VAL A 116 13.97 14.52 19.24
C VAL A 116 14.91 15.59 18.70
N ALA A 117 14.79 16.82 19.20
CA ALA A 117 15.69 17.91 18.86
C ALA A 117 17.15 17.60 19.30
N ASP A 118 18.13 18.02 18.48
CA ASP A 118 19.57 17.85 18.70
C ASP A 118 20.11 16.40 18.68
N LEU A 119 19.34 15.43 18.15
CA LEU A 119 19.79 14.04 17.96
C LEU A 119 20.24 13.79 16.50
N ASP A 120 21.52 13.47 16.30
CA ASP A 120 22.06 13.14 14.97
C ASP A 120 21.83 11.65 14.63
N LEU A 121 20.80 11.39 13.83
CA LEU A 121 20.42 10.05 13.37
C LEU A 121 21.42 9.43 12.38
N SER A 122 22.30 10.22 11.74
CA SER A 122 23.33 9.65 10.86
C SER A 122 24.30 8.73 11.61
N LEU A 123 24.41 8.92 12.93
CA LEU A 123 25.21 8.09 13.82
C LEU A 123 24.64 6.68 14.04
N SER A 124 23.37 6.44 13.70
CA SER A 124 22.74 5.10 13.73
C SER A 124 23.29 4.16 12.65
N GLY A 125 24.02 4.71 11.69
CA GLY A 125 24.61 3.99 10.56
C GLY A 125 23.65 3.79 9.39
N PHE A 126 22.36 4.14 9.50
CA PHE A 126 21.42 4.22 8.37
C PHE A 126 21.73 5.43 7.50
N ASP A 127 21.71 5.26 6.18
CA ASP A 127 21.73 6.39 5.27
C ASP A 127 20.33 7.03 5.17
N GLU A 128 20.25 8.24 4.61
CA GLU A 128 18.99 8.98 4.47
C GLU A 128 17.95 8.20 3.66
N ASP A 129 18.37 7.51 2.60
CA ASP A 129 17.47 6.74 1.73
C ASP A 129 16.89 5.50 2.42
N GLU A 130 17.66 4.83 3.28
CA GLU A 130 17.22 3.71 4.11
C GLU A 130 16.27 4.17 5.20
N LEU A 131 16.57 5.32 5.85
CA LEU A 131 15.71 5.91 6.87
C LEU A 131 14.35 6.28 6.28
N ASP A 132 14.35 6.98 5.14
CA ASP A 132 13.13 7.34 4.42
C ASP A 132 12.30 6.12 4.03
N ARG A 133 12.95 5.03 3.59
CA ARG A 133 12.26 3.77 3.27
C ARG A 133 11.60 3.13 4.49
N LEU A 134 12.30 3.11 5.63
CA LEU A 134 11.77 2.54 6.87
C LEU A 134 10.60 3.36 7.41
N LEU A 135 10.70 4.70 7.41
CA LEU A 135 9.63 5.60 7.81
C LEU A 135 8.41 5.47 6.90
N LYS A 136 8.61 5.50 5.57
CA LYS A 136 7.52 5.27 4.60
C LYS A 136 6.85 3.91 4.82
N SER A 137 7.60 2.88 5.19
CA SER A 137 7.02 1.55 5.45
C SER A 137 6.08 1.53 6.67
N LEU A 138 6.36 2.33 7.70
CA LEU A 138 5.49 2.49 8.86
C LEU A 138 4.23 3.26 8.49
N ASP A 139 4.37 4.39 7.79
CA ASP A 139 3.24 5.21 7.36
C ASP A 139 2.26 4.38 6.52
N VAL A 140 2.78 3.53 5.62
CA VAL A 140 1.99 2.60 4.83
C VAL A 140 1.24 1.60 5.72
N ARG A 141 1.88 1.06 6.75
CA ARG A 141 1.22 0.15 7.71
C ARG A 141 0.11 0.86 8.47
N GLU A 142 0.36 2.06 9.00
CA GLU A 142 -0.65 2.85 9.71
C GLU A 142 -1.85 3.17 8.81
N ARG A 143 -1.60 3.60 7.56
CA ARG A 143 -2.65 3.83 6.57
C ARG A 143 -3.44 2.56 6.25
N ARG A 144 -2.78 1.41 6.15
CA ARG A 144 -3.43 0.11 5.93
C ARG A 144 -4.27 -0.35 7.11
N GLU A 145 -3.90 -0.02 8.33
CA GLU A 145 -4.66 -0.36 9.54
C GLU A 145 -5.80 0.64 9.82
N LYS A 146 -5.71 1.86 9.29
CA LYS A 146 -6.74 2.89 9.44
C LYS A 146 -8.10 2.38 8.93
N PRO A 147 -9.15 2.34 9.77
CA PRO A 147 -10.49 2.01 9.31
C PRO A 147 -10.97 3.04 8.28
N GLU A 148 -11.42 2.59 7.12
CA GLU A 148 -12.02 3.47 6.11
C GLU A 148 -13.54 3.49 6.30
N ALA A 149 -14.05 4.60 6.82
CA ALA A 149 -15.47 4.82 7.09
C ALA A 149 -15.90 6.11 6.39
N PHE A 150 -15.88 6.10 5.05
CA PHE A 150 -16.34 7.22 4.24
C PHE A 150 -17.75 6.97 3.72
N ASP A 151 -18.67 7.90 4.00
CA ASP A 151 -20.03 7.85 3.48
C ASP A 151 -20.08 8.40 2.05
N VAL A 152 -19.90 7.51 1.08
CA VAL A 152 -19.98 7.82 -0.35
C VAL A 152 -21.34 8.40 -0.74
N ASP A 153 -22.42 8.02 -0.06
CA ASP A 153 -23.77 8.49 -0.38
C ASP A 153 -23.96 9.95 0.03
N ALA A 154 -23.58 10.27 1.27
CA ALA A 154 -23.58 11.65 1.75
C ALA A 154 -22.65 12.53 0.91
N ALA A 155 -21.46 12.02 0.56
CA ALA A 155 -20.50 12.75 -0.27
C ALA A 155 -21.04 13.02 -1.68
N LEU A 156 -21.75 12.06 -2.30
CA LEU A 156 -22.33 12.27 -3.63
C LEU A 156 -23.47 13.30 -3.59
N GLU A 157 -24.32 13.28 -2.57
CA GLU A 157 -25.36 14.30 -2.42
C GLU A 157 -24.75 15.69 -2.17
N ALA A 158 -23.68 15.79 -1.37
CA ALA A 158 -22.93 17.03 -1.19
C ALA A 158 -22.30 17.51 -2.51
N ALA A 159 -21.68 16.61 -3.27
CA ALA A 159 -21.09 16.90 -4.58
C ALA A 159 -22.14 17.34 -5.63
N ARG A 160 -23.38 16.85 -5.54
CA ARG A 160 -24.50 17.32 -6.37
C ARG A 160 -24.98 18.71 -5.97
N ALA A 161 -24.90 19.05 -4.69
CA ALA A 161 -25.27 20.37 -4.19
C ALA A 161 -24.22 21.43 -4.52
N ALA A 162 -22.93 21.07 -4.44
CA ALA A 162 -21.80 21.94 -4.74
C ALA A 162 -20.65 21.14 -5.37
N THR A 163 -20.70 20.98 -6.70
CA THR A 163 -19.63 20.30 -7.45
C THR A 163 -18.33 21.11 -7.36
N ARG A 164 -17.24 20.46 -6.92
CA ARG A 164 -15.91 21.07 -6.83
C ARG A 164 -15.08 20.83 -8.09
N ALA A 165 -15.05 19.58 -8.56
CA ALA A 165 -14.28 19.18 -9.74
C ALA A 165 -15.04 19.54 -11.03
N LYS A 166 -14.35 19.92 -12.10
CA LYS A 166 -14.95 20.23 -13.40
C LYS A 166 -14.31 19.44 -14.54
N PRO A 167 -15.04 19.19 -15.65
CA PRO A 167 -14.48 18.53 -16.83
C PRO A 167 -13.20 19.19 -17.32
N GLY A 168 -12.19 18.37 -17.62
CA GLY A 168 -10.87 18.78 -18.08
C GLY A 168 -9.89 19.19 -16.98
N GLU A 169 -10.32 19.32 -15.73
CA GLU A 169 -9.41 19.69 -14.64
C GLU A 169 -8.51 18.51 -14.23
N LEU A 170 -7.23 18.81 -14.03
CA LEU A 170 -6.25 17.90 -13.45
C LEU A 170 -6.02 18.32 -11.99
N TRP A 171 -6.08 17.37 -11.08
CA TRP A 171 -5.94 17.56 -9.65
C TRP A 171 -4.76 16.74 -9.13
N ALA A 172 -3.97 17.33 -8.23
CA ALA A 172 -3.00 16.64 -7.39
C ALA A 172 -3.65 16.31 -6.04
N LEU A 173 -3.48 15.06 -5.61
CA LEU A 173 -3.91 14.57 -4.31
C LEU A 173 -2.69 13.92 -3.63
N GLY A 174 -1.85 14.76 -3.02
CA GLY A 174 -0.48 14.37 -2.67
C GLY A 174 0.29 14.01 -3.94
N ASP A 175 0.86 12.81 -3.97
CA ASP A 175 1.54 12.29 -5.17
C ASP A 175 0.57 11.75 -6.23
N HIS A 176 -0.69 11.51 -5.87
CA HIS A 176 -1.70 11.01 -6.81
C HIS A 176 -2.16 12.08 -7.79
N ARG A 177 -2.75 11.63 -8.90
CA ARG A 177 -3.38 12.50 -9.89
C ARG A 177 -4.78 12.04 -10.22
N LEU A 178 -5.70 12.99 -10.34
CA LEU A 178 -7.05 12.79 -10.84
C LEU A 178 -7.31 13.73 -12.01
N LEU A 179 -7.66 13.17 -13.18
CA LEU A 179 -8.14 13.95 -14.32
C LEU A 179 -9.64 13.73 -14.50
N ILE A 180 -10.41 14.81 -14.56
CA ILE A 180 -11.83 14.72 -14.91
C ILE A 180 -11.96 14.65 -16.43
N GLY A 181 -12.16 13.46 -16.99
CA GLY A 181 -12.09 13.28 -18.44
C GLY A 181 -12.55 11.93 -18.96
N ASP A 182 -12.50 11.79 -20.29
CA ASP A 182 -12.91 10.58 -21.01
C ASP A 182 -11.74 9.61 -21.17
N ALA A 183 -11.91 8.38 -20.67
CA ALA A 183 -10.94 7.29 -20.77
C ALA A 183 -10.57 6.89 -22.21
N THR A 184 -11.40 7.26 -23.20
CA THR A 184 -11.15 6.99 -24.63
C THR A 184 -10.32 8.08 -25.30
N ASP A 185 -10.20 9.26 -24.70
CA ASP A 185 -9.39 10.37 -25.23
C ASP A 185 -7.90 10.15 -24.93
N THR A 186 -7.13 9.86 -25.99
CA THR A 186 -5.68 9.63 -25.89
C THR A 186 -4.92 10.86 -25.41
N THR A 187 -5.33 12.07 -25.76
CA THR A 187 -4.67 13.31 -25.33
C THR A 187 -4.93 13.55 -23.84
N ALA A 188 -6.15 13.28 -23.36
CA ALA A 188 -6.47 13.34 -21.94
C ALA A 188 -5.62 12.34 -21.12
N VAL A 189 -5.54 11.08 -21.57
CA VAL A 189 -4.71 10.05 -20.91
C VAL A 189 -3.23 10.46 -20.89
N GLN A 190 -2.70 11.00 -21.99
CA GLN A 190 -1.32 11.51 -22.02
C GLN A 190 -1.09 12.67 -21.06
N ARG A 191 -2.07 13.58 -20.91
CA ARG A 191 -1.98 14.69 -19.95
C ARG A 191 -1.98 14.21 -18.50
N LEU A 192 -2.78 13.19 -18.17
CA LEU A 192 -2.77 12.56 -16.85
C LEU A 192 -1.38 11.99 -16.52
N LEU A 193 -0.83 11.20 -17.46
CA LEU A 193 0.39 10.43 -17.25
C LEU A 193 1.68 11.27 -17.36
N GLY A 194 1.71 12.28 -18.23
CA GLY A 194 2.94 12.98 -18.59
C GLY A 194 3.98 12.00 -19.15
N GLU A 195 5.18 11.98 -18.57
CA GLU A 195 6.26 11.05 -18.94
C GLU A 195 6.18 9.71 -18.19
N THR A 196 5.29 9.59 -17.22
CA THR A 196 5.17 8.40 -16.36
C THR A 196 4.54 7.24 -17.12
N ARG A 197 5.13 6.05 -16.98
CA ARG A 197 4.53 4.78 -17.39
C ARG A 197 4.10 3.99 -16.15
N PRO A 198 2.79 3.78 -15.92
CA PRO A 198 2.30 3.01 -14.78
C PRO A 198 2.81 1.57 -14.80
N ALA A 199 3.13 1.02 -13.62
CA ALA A 199 3.60 -0.35 -13.46
C ALA A 199 2.47 -1.39 -13.57
N MET A 200 1.23 -0.96 -13.30
CA MET A 200 0.05 -1.77 -13.53
C MET A 200 -1.20 -0.91 -13.69
N CYS A 201 -2.30 -1.52 -14.14
CA CYS A 201 -3.61 -0.93 -14.18
C CYS A 201 -4.61 -1.84 -13.48
N PHE A 202 -5.43 -1.26 -12.60
CA PHE A 202 -6.63 -1.90 -12.09
C PHE A 202 -7.80 -0.98 -12.42
N THR A 203 -8.76 -1.46 -13.19
CA THR A 203 -9.85 -0.60 -13.64
C THR A 203 -11.19 -1.34 -13.76
N ASP A 204 -12.28 -0.59 -13.58
CA ASP A 204 -13.66 -1.10 -13.56
C ASP A 204 -14.54 -0.31 -14.56
N PRO A 205 -14.39 -0.55 -15.88
CA PRO A 205 -15.20 0.10 -16.90
C PRO A 205 -16.70 -0.18 -16.72
N PRO A 206 -17.60 0.65 -17.30
CA PRO A 206 -19.03 0.36 -17.31
C PRO A 206 -19.32 -0.99 -18.01
N TYR A 207 -20.47 -1.58 -17.74
CA TYR A 207 -20.81 -2.94 -18.21
C TYR A 207 -21.90 -2.98 -19.28
N ASN A 208 -22.39 -1.81 -19.70
CA ASN A 208 -23.50 -1.62 -20.64
C ASN A 208 -24.78 -2.36 -20.23
N VAL A 209 -25.08 -2.37 -18.93
CA VAL A 209 -26.24 -3.10 -18.38
C VAL A 209 -27.49 -2.23 -18.18
N ALA A 210 -27.44 -0.97 -18.60
CA ALA A 210 -28.48 0.04 -18.46
C ALA A 210 -28.98 0.16 -17.01
N LEU A 211 -28.04 0.28 -16.07
CA LEU A 211 -28.39 0.41 -14.66
C LEU A 211 -29.29 1.63 -14.44
N GLY A 212 -30.46 1.40 -13.83
CA GLY A 212 -31.46 2.44 -13.56
C GLY A 212 -32.49 2.71 -14.67
N ASP A 213 -32.45 1.99 -15.80
CA ASP A 213 -33.41 2.16 -16.91
C ASP A 213 -34.43 0.99 -17.05
N HIS A 214 -34.38 0.02 -16.15
CA HIS A 214 -35.39 -1.04 -16.08
C HIS A 214 -36.70 -0.48 -15.49
N GLY A 215 -37.74 -0.35 -16.33
CA GLY A 215 -39.08 0.18 -16.00
C GLY A 215 -39.90 -0.60 -14.94
N GLY A 216 -39.26 -1.26 -13.98
CA GLY A 216 -39.91 -1.79 -12.79
C GLY A 216 -40.15 -0.69 -11.77
N GLN A 217 -41.30 -0.73 -11.08
CA GLN A 217 -41.55 0.12 -9.91
C GLN A 217 -40.55 -0.22 -8.79
N GLN A 218 -39.39 0.44 -8.77
CA GLN A 218 -38.59 0.53 -7.55
C GLN A 218 -39.33 1.46 -6.59
N ARG A 219 -39.99 0.90 -5.58
CA ARG A 219 -40.48 1.66 -4.44
C ARG A 219 -39.26 2.16 -3.66
N GLY A 220 -38.91 3.43 -3.84
CA GLY A 220 -37.93 4.17 -3.05
C GLY A 220 -36.62 4.48 -3.78
N SER A 221 -36.27 5.77 -3.80
CA SER A 221 -34.99 6.38 -4.17
C SER A 221 -34.66 6.55 -5.68
N ARG A 222 -34.00 7.68 -5.98
CA ARG A 222 -33.76 8.32 -7.29
C ARG A 222 -33.11 7.40 -8.35
N LYS A 223 -33.35 7.69 -9.64
CA LYS A 223 -32.78 6.96 -10.80
C LYS A 223 -31.25 6.87 -10.71
N ARG A 224 -30.72 5.64 -10.60
CA ARG A 224 -29.29 5.30 -10.43
C ARG A 224 -28.61 5.08 -11.79
N ARG A 225 -28.27 6.15 -12.51
CA ARG A 225 -27.66 6.07 -13.85
C ARG A 225 -26.13 6.16 -13.77
N ILE A 226 -25.43 5.28 -14.48
CA ILE A 226 -23.97 5.32 -14.69
C ILE A 226 -23.73 5.91 -16.08
N ALA A 227 -22.75 6.80 -16.23
CA ALA A 227 -22.37 7.34 -17.53
C ALA A 227 -21.85 6.20 -18.43
N ASN A 228 -22.19 6.23 -19.72
CA ASN A 228 -21.75 5.25 -20.71
C ASN A 228 -22.20 3.79 -20.47
N ASP A 229 -23.24 3.55 -19.67
CA ASP A 229 -23.74 2.20 -19.35
C ASP A 229 -24.98 1.77 -20.17
N ALA A 230 -25.32 2.51 -21.24
CA ALA A 230 -26.43 2.21 -22.16
C ALA A 230 -26.14 2.70 -23.59
N MET A 231 -25.22 2.05 -24.28
CA MET A 231 -24.77 2.37 -25.64
C MET A 231 -25.28 1.38 -26.68
N PRO A 232 -25.61 1.83 -27.91
CA PRO A 232 -25.81 0.95 -29.06
C PRO A 232 -24.58 0.07 -29.33
N PRO A 233 -24.74 -1.13 -29.92
CA PRO A 233 -23.64 -2.10 -30.06
C PRO A 233 -22.37 -1.55 -30.76
N ALA A 234 -22.52 -0.73 -31.79
CA ALA A 234 -21.38 -0.16 -32.52
C ALA A 234 -20.62 0.89 -31.70
N GLU A 235 -21.35 1.76 -31.00
CA GLU A 235 -20.77 2.76 -30.10
C GLU A 235 -20.10 2.08 -28.90
N TRP A 236 -20.72 1.03 -28.37
CA TRP A 236 -20.17 0.22 -27.29
C TRP A 236 -18.84 -0.46 -27.68
N ALA A 237 -18.79 -1.06 -28.87
CA ALA A 237 -17.55 -1.66 -29.39
C ALA A 237 -16.44 -0.63 -29.59
N ALA A 238 -16.78 0.55 -30.11
CA ALA A 238 -15.82 1.66 -30.26
C ALA A 238 -15.33 2.17 -28.90
N PHE A 239 -16.22 2.27 -27.92
CA PHE A 239 -15.89 2.65 -26.55
C PHE A 239 -14.91 1.65 -25.91
N ILE A 240 -15.23 0.34 -25.96
CA ILE A 240 -14.33 -0.72 -25.45
C ILE A 240 -12.95 -0.64 -26.12
N ALA A 241 -12.92 -0.53 -27.45
CA ALA A 241 -11.67 -0.43 -28.19
C ALA A 241 -10.85 0.82 -27.81
N GLY A 242 -11.51 1.96 -27.60
CA GLY A 242 -10.87 3.24 -27.26
C GLY A 242 -10.10 3.17 -25.95
N TRP A 243 -10.76 2.80 -24.85
CA TRP A 243 -10.06 2.73 -23.57
C TRP A 243 -9.10 1.53 -23.49
N SER A 244 -9.40 0.40 -24.16
CA SER A 244 -8.49 -0.77 -24.20
C SER A 244 -7.15 -0.38 -24.82
N LYS A 245 -7.18 0.37 -25.92
CA LYS A 245 -5.97 0.90 -26.58
C LYS A 245 -5.17 1.80 -25.62
N ASN A 246 -5.84 2.70 -24.90
CA ASN A 246 -5.16 3.62 -23.99
C ASN A 246 -4.48 2.88 -22.83
N ILE A 247 -5.12 1.86 -22.25
CA ILE A 247 -4.51 1.06 -21.18
C ILE A 247 -3.30 0.28 -21.70
N VAL A 248 -3.46 -0.49 -22.78
CA VAL A 248 -2.39 -1.36 -23.31
C VAL A 248 -1.20 -0.53 -23.81
N ALA A 249 -1.41 0.66 -24.39
CA ALA A 249 -0.33 1.50 -24.91
C ALA A 249 0.54 2.15 -23.81
N ASN A 250 -0.04 2.42 -22.64
CA ASN A 250 0.58 3.29 -21.64
C ASN A 250 1.10 2.56 -20.39
N VAL A 251 0.64 1.34 -20.12
CA VAL A 251 1.02 0.59 -18.90
C VAL A 251 2.16 -0.38 -19.20
N ASP A 252 3.18 -0.41 -18.34
CA ASP A 252 4.37 -1.28 -18.44
C ASP A 252 4.31 -2.45 -17.45
N GLY A 253 3.16 -3.10 -17.36
CA GLY A 253 3.00 -4.30 -16.55
C GLY A 253 1.59 -4.86 -16.55
N ALA A 254 1.14 -5.33 -15.39
CA ALA A 254 -0.09 -6.10 -15.27
C ALA A 254 -1.34 -5.25 -15.49
N LEU A 255 -2.35 -5.82 -16.14
CA LEU A 255 -3.65 -5.23 -16.37
C LEU A 255 -4.70 -6.09 -15.69
N TYR A 256 -5.51 -5.46 -14.83
CA TYR A 256 -6.66 -6.05 -14.16
C TYR A 256 -7.90 -5.26 -14.60
N VAL A 257 -8.72 -5.86 -15.47
CA VAL A 257 -9.91 -5.19 -16.01
C VAL A 257 -11.13 -5.92 -15.52
N CYS A 258 -11.87 -5.31 -14.59
CA CYS A 258 -13.14 -5.84 -14.12
C CYS A 258 -14.17 -5.79 -15.25
N MET A 259 -15.01 -6.80 -15.36
CA MET A 259 -16.05 -6.84 -16.39
C MET A 259 -17.25 -7.66 -15.96
N SER A 260 -18.40 -7.42 -16.60
CA SER A 260 -19.51 -8.36 -16.52
C SER A 260 -19.19 -9.63 -17.30
N THR A 261 -19.75 -10.77 -16.90
CA THR A 261 -19.62 -12.01 -17.68
C THR A 261 -20.19 -11.91 -19.10
N LYS A 262 -21.11 -10.96 -19.35
CA LYS A 262 -21.69 -10.76 -20.69
C LYS A 262 -20.71 -10.09 -21.65
N GLU A 263 -19.85 -9.21 -21.12
CA GLU A 263 -18.88 -8.45 -21.91
C GLU A 263 -17.53 -9.15 -22.03
N TRP A 264 -17.36 -10.34 -21.44
CA TRP A 264 -16.10 -11.08 -21.46
C TRP A 264 -15.54 -11.22 -22.88
N ALA A 265 -16.36 -11.66 -23.85
CA ALA A 265 -15.91 -11.80 -25.23
C ALA A 265 -15.50 -10.45 -25.86
N SER A 266 -16.29 -9.38 -25.62
CA SER A 266 -16.05 -8.04 -26.16
C SER A 266 -14.74 -7.45 -25.62
N VAL A 267 -14.56 -7.48 -24.30
CA VAL A 267 -13.39 -6.94 -23.61
C VAL A 267 -12.13 -7.74 -23.94
N SER A 268 -12.18 -9.07 -23.86
CA SER A 268 -11.02 -9.92 -24.22
C SER A 268 -10.57 -9.69 -25.66
N ARG A 269 -11.53 -9.56 -26.59
CA ARG A 269 -11.20 -9.28 -27.99
C ARG A 269 -10.55 -7.92 -28.17
N ALA A 270 -11.12 -6.87 -27.58
CA ALA A 270 -10.60 -5.51 -27.73
C ALA A 270 -9.20 -5.35 -27.11
N LEU A 271 -8.95 -5.96 -25.94
CA LEU A 271 -7.63 -5.97 -25.32
C LEU A 271 -6.62 -6.74 -26.17
N ALA A 272 -6.99 -7.89 -26.74
CA ALA A 272 -6.12 -8.63 -27.66
C ALA A 272 -5.81 -7.84 -28.94
N GLU A 273 -6.82 -7.21 -29.56
CA GLU A 273 -6.66 -6.36 -30.74
C GLU A 273 -5.79 -5.11 -30.46
N ALA A 274 -5.80 -4.61 -29.22
CA ALA A 274 -4.91 -3.54 -28.77
C ALA A 274 -3.46 -4.00 -28.49
N GLY A 275 -3.16 -5.31 -28.62
CA GLY A 275 -1.84 -5.89 -28.35
C GLY A 275 -1.67 -6.42 -26.93
N GLY A 276 -2.75 -6.73 -26.23
CA GLY A 276 -2.75 -7.36 -24.92
C GLY A 276 -2.57 -8.89 -25.00
N HIS A 277 -1.64 -9.40 -24.20
CA HIS A 277 -1.50 -10.80 -23.88
C HIS A 277 -2.51 -11.18 -22.77
N TRP A 278 -3.46 -12.07 -23.08
CA TRP A 278 -4.38 -12.61 -22.09
C TRP A 278 -3.73 -13.80 -21.38
N SER A 279 -3.40 -13.63 -20.10
CA SER A 279 -2.79 -14.69 -19.30
C SER A 279 -3.83 -15.55 -18.60
N ASP A 280 -4.78 -14.92 -17.92
CA ASP A 280 -5.77 -15.62 -17.10
C ASP A 280 -7.04 -14.79 -16.89
N THR A 281 -8.06 -15.38 -16.26
CA THR A 281 -9.20 -14.65 -15.73
C THR A 281 -9.36 -14.93 -14.25
N ILE A 282 -9.20 -13.88 -13.46
CA ILE A 282 -9.45 -13.94 -12.03
C ILE A 282 -10.96 -13.91 -11.80
N VAL A 283 -11.47 -14.85 -11.01
CA VAL A 283 -12.85 -14.92 -10.59
C VAL A 283 -12.97 -14.36 -9.19
N TRP A 284 -13.48 -13.12 -9.08
CA TRP A 284 -13.88 -12.58 -7.78
C TRP A 284 -15.19 -13.23 -7.34
N LYS A 285 -15.10 -14.23 -6.46
CA LYS A 285 -16.24 -14.90 -5.83
C LYS A 285 -16.70 -14.09 -4.61
N LYS A 286 -17.99 -13.75 -4.60
CA LYS A 286 -18.66 -12.97 -3.57
C LYS A 286 -19.23 -13.88 -2.48
N ASP A 287 -19.36 -13.36 -1.27
CA ASP A 287 -20.05 -14.00 -0.13
C ASP A 287 -21.49 -14.40 -0.46
N ARG A 288 -22.20 -13.58 -1.24
CA ARG A 288 -23.60 -13.79 -1.63
C ARG A 288 -23.91 -13.25 -3.03
N PHE A 289 -24.89 -13.86 -3.70
CA PHE A 289 -25.46 -13.31 -4.94
C PHE A 289 -26.57 -12.30 -4.63
N VAL A 290 -26.84 -11.38 -5.57
CA VAL A 290 -28.03 -10.51 -5.53
C VAL A 290 -29.16 -11.23 -6.24
N LEU A 291 -30.34 -11.32 -5.60
CA LEU A 291 -31.54 -11.88 -6.21
C LEU A 291 -32.05 -10.96 -7.33
N GLY A 292 -32.00 -11.46 -8.56
CA GLY A 292 -32.59 -10.83 -9.74
C GLY A 292 -33.61 -11.73 -10.43
N ARG A 293 -34.03 -11.33 -11.63
CA ARG A 293 -35.01 -12.06 -12.45
C ARG A 293 -34.41 -13.19 -13.31
N ALA A 294 -33.10 -13.39 -13.24
CA ALA A 294 -32.40 -14.40 -14.03
C ALA A 294 -32.56 -15.80 -13.43
N ASP A 295 -32.52 -16.83 -14.28
CA ASP A 295 -32.56 -18.24 -13.84
C ASP A 295 -31.36 -18.60 -12.96
N TYR A 296 -30.19 -18.01 -13.25
CA TYR A 296 -28.97 -18.16 -12.46
C TYR A 296 -28.57 -16.83 -11.83
N GLN A 297 -28.45 -16.83 -10.50
CA GLN A 297 -28.01 -15.67 -9.75
C GLN A 297 -26.48 -15.63 -9.71
N ARG A 298 -25.90 -14.55 -10.22
CA ARG A 298 -24.44 -14.43 -10.33
C ARG A 298 -23.82 -14.14 -8.95
N GLN A 299 -22.90 -15.00 -8.53
CA GLN A 299 -22.13 -14.85 -7.28
C GLN A 299 -20.65 -14.50 -7.54
N TYR A 300 -20.30 -14.08 -8.74
CA TYR A 300 -18.93 -13.70 -9.06
C TYR A 300 -18.86 -12.58 -10.11
N GLU A 301 -17.71 -11.92 -10.19
CA GLU A 301 -17.31 -11.07 -11.32
C GLU A 301 -15.97 -11.55 -11.89
N PRO A 302 -15.85 -11.70 -13.22
CA PRO A 302 -14.57 -11.95 -13.86
C PRO A 302 -13.72 -10.67 -13.94
N ILE A 303 -12.41 -10.84 -13.81
CA ILE A 303 -11.40 -9.80 -13.97
C ILE A 303 -10.38 -10.33 -14.99
N TRP A 304 -10.26 -9.64 -16.12
CA TRP A 304 -9.28 -9.98 -17.14
C TRP A 304 -7.89 -9.71 -16.57
N PHE A 305 -6.99 -10.69 -16.64
CA PHE A 305 -5.61 -10.57 -16.20
C PHE A 305 -4.62 -10.84 -17.34
N GLY A 306 -3.69 -9.92 -17.52
CA GLY A 306 -2.69 -10.00 -18.58
C GLY A 306 -1.77 -8.80 -18.59
N TRP A 307 -1.06 -8.60 -19.70
CA TRP A 307 -0.13 -7.50 -19.89
C TRP A 307 -0.01 -7.19 -21.39
N ARG A 308 0.73 -6.16 -21.77
CA ARG A 308 1.02 -5.93 -23.20
C ARG A 308 1.92 -7.03 -23.75
N GLU A 309 1.56 -7.61 -24.90
CA GLU A 309 2.32 -8.66 -25.57
C GLU A 309 3.77 -8.22 -25.83
N GLY A 310 4.73 -9.13 -25.57
CA GLY A 310 6.16 -8.83 -25.64
C GLY A 310 6.72 -7.92 -24.53
N SER A 311 5.89 -7.43 -23.60
CA SER A 311 6.33 -6.67 -22.44
C SER A 311 6.60 -7.60 -21.24
N LYS A 312 7.49 -7.18 -20.34
CA LYS A 312 7.63 -7.84 -19.03
C LYS A 312 6.51 -7.34 -18.11
N HIS A 313 6.06 -8.18 -17.20
CA HIS A 313 5.21 -7.78 -16.09
C HIS A 313 5.95 -7.99 -14.76
N HIS A 314 5.65 -7.15 -13.78
CA HIS A 314 6.13 -7.31 -12.42
C HIS A 314 5.18 -8.24 -11.66
N TRP A 315 5.73 -9.22 -10.93
CA TRP A 315 4.95 -10.15 -10.12
C TRP A 315 5.60 -10.31 -8.74
N CYS A 316 4.84 -9.98 -7.71
CA CYS A 316 5.21 -10.08 -6.30
C CYS A 316 4.35 -11.09 -5.54
N GLY A 317 3.37 -11.71 -6.21
CA GLY A 317 2.53 -12.73 -5.58
C GLY A 317 3.33 -13.99 -5.24
N ASP A 318 2.97 -14.64 -4.13
CA ASP A 318 3.55 -15.94 -3.79
C ASP A 318 3.08 -17.06 -4.74
N ARG A 319 3.69 -18.25 -4.65
CA ARG A 319 3.32 -19.39 -5.50
C ARG A 319 1.98 -20.04 -5.13
N ASP A 320 1.24 -19.45 -4.18
CA ASP A 320 -0.05 -19.91 -3.66
C ASP A 320 -1.24 -19.09 -4.18
N GLN A 321 -1.00 -18.11 -5.06
CA GLN A 321 -2.06 -17.27 -5.62
C GLN A 321 -2.91 -18.08 -6.60
N GLY A 322 -4.15 -18.39 -6.20
CA GLY A 322 -5.17 -18.94 -7.09
C GLY A 322 -5.87 -17.86 -7.92
N ASP A 323 -6.51 -18.28 -9.01
CA ASP A 323 -7.33 -17.45 -9.91
C ASP A 323 -8.75 -17.20 -9.36
N VAL A 324 -9.19 -17.91 -8.32
CA VAL A 324 -10.47 -17.66 -7.63
C VAL A 324 -10.24 -16.91 -6.32
N TRP A 325 -10.67 -15.65 -6.28
CA TRP A 325 -10.52 -14.79 -5.10
C TRP A 325 -11.83 -14.68 -4.35
N GLN A 326 -11.86 -15.19 -3.11
CA GLN A 326 -13.03 -15.09 -2.23
C GLN A 326 -12.90 -13.83 -1.38
N ILE A 327 -13.64 -12.79 -1.76
CA ILE A 327 -13.61 -11.49 -1.07
C ILE A 327 -15.04 -11.02 -0.95
N ASP A 328 -15.44 -10.64 0.27
CA ASP A 328 -16.79 -10.18 0.54
C ASP A 328 -17.05 -8.86 -0.16
N ARG A 329 -18.29 -8.68 -0.61
CA ARG A 329 -18.71 -7.39 -1.15
C ARG A 329 -18.70 -6.33 -0.03
N PRO A 330 -18.45 -5.05 -0.36
CA PRO A 330 -18.66 -3.99 0.61
C PRO A 330 -20.13 -3.94 1.05
N GLY A 331 -20.39 -3.32 2.21
CA GLY A 331 -21.74 -3.01 2.67
C GLY A 331 -22.54 -2.27 1.60
N GLU A 332 -23.87 -2.40 1.60
CA GLU A 332 -24.72 -1.75 0.60
C GLU A 332 -24.62 -0.21 0.72
N SER A 333 -24.14 0.45 -0.35
CA SER A 333 -24.25 1.91 -0.56
C SER A 333 -25.36 2.18 -1.58
N GLN A 334 -26.20 3.19 -1.33
CA GLN A 334 -27.28 3.57 -2.24
C GLN A 334 -26.81 4.45 -3.41
N ALA A 335 -25.66 5.11 -3.29
CA ALA A 335 -25.16 6.10 -4.25
C ALA A 335 -24.12 5.56 -5.23
N HIS A 336 -23.24 4.63 -4.84
CA HIS A 336 -22.33 3.95 -5.78
C HIS A 336 -22.60 2.43 -5.81
N PRO A 337 -23.50 1.95 -6.67
CA PRO A 337 -23.99 0.56 -6.65
C PRO A 337 -22.93 -0.50 -6.98
N THR A 338 -21.77 -0.09 -7.51
CA THR A 338 -20.71 -0.97 -8.04
C THR A 338 -19.34 -0.77 -7.38
N MET A 339 -19.27 -0.21 -6.17
CA MET A 339 -17.98 -0.01 -5.51
C MET A 339 -17.26 -1.36 -5.30
N LYS A 340 -16.02 -1.48 -5.79
CA LYS A 340 -15.17 -2.64 -5.53
C LYS A 340 -14.64 -2.61 -4.08
N PRO A 341 -14.51 -3.75 -3.40
CA PRO A 341 -13.94 -3.78 -2.05
C PRO A 341 -12.44 -3.44 -2.09
N LEU A 342 -11.96 -2.65 -1.13
CA LEU A 342 -10.54 -2.27 -1.05
C LEU A 342 -9.62 -3.49 -1.06
N ALA A 343 -9.96 -4.54 -0.30
CA ALA A 343 -9.18 -5.77 -0.23
C ALA A 343 -8.95 -6.44 -1.59
N LEU A 344 -9.90 -6.31 -2.54
CA LEU A 344 -9.74 -6.85 -3.89
C LEU A 344 -8.66 -6.09 -4.66
N VAL A 345 -8.70 -4.76 -4.58
CA VAL A 345 -7.77 -3.89 -5.31
C VAL A 345 -6.38 -3.93 -4.66
N GLU A 346 -6.30 -3.88 -3.33
CA GLU A 346 -5.05 -4.03 -2.57
C GLU A 346 -4.34 -5.34 -2.88
N LYS A 347 -5.09 -6.44 -3.05
CA LYS A 347 -4.54 -7.73 -3.46
C LYS A 347 -3.91 -7.68 -4.85
N ALA A 348 -4.58 -7.08 -5.82
CA ALA A 348 -4.04 -6.90 -7.17
C ALA A 348 -2.79 -6.00 -7.15
N ILE A 349 -2.84 -4.87 -6.45
CA ILE A 349 -1.71 -3.95 -6.29
C ILE A 349 -0.52 -4.67 -5.66
N GLY A 350 -0.74 -5.40 -4.57
CA GLY A 350 0.30 -6.15 -3.88
C GLY A 350 0.93 -7.25 -4.72
N ASN A 351 0.18 -7.86 -5.65
CA ASN A 351 0.68 -8.93 -6.51
C ASN A 351 1.47 -8.43 -7.73
N SER A 352 1.31 -7.18 -8.16
CA SER A 352 1.85 -6.71 -9.45
C SER A 352 2.50 -5.34 -9.45
N SER A 353 2.82 -4.79 -8.28
CA SER A 353 3.56 -3.53 -8.14
C SER A 353 4.41 -3.52 -6.87
N SER A 354 5.40 -2.63 -6.82
CA SER A 354 6.18 -2.28 -5.64
C SER A 354 5.72 -0.96 -5.02
N PRO A 355 6.00 -0.70 -3.72
CA PRO A 355 5.79 0.62 -3.14
C PRO A 355 6.46 1.73 -3.96
N GLY A 356 5.79 2.86 -4.12
CA GLY A 356 6.19 3.99 -4.96
C GLY A 356 5.80 3.86 -6.43
N ASP A 357 5.41 2.66 -6.91
CA ASP A 357 4.96 2.49 -8.29
C ASP A 357 3.65 3.24 -8.56
N VAL A 358 3.51 3.69 -9.81
CA VAL A 358 2.29 4.33 -10.30
C VAL A 358 1.30 3.28 -10.81
N ILE A 359 0.04 3.39 -10.37
CA ILE A 359 -1.10 2.53 -10.70
C ILE A 359 -2.10 3.34 -11.49
N LEU A 360 -2.50 2.83 -12.67
CA LEU A 360 -3.50 3.48 -13.52
C LEU A 360 -4.90 2.97 -13.24
N ASP A 361 -5.87 3.88 -13.18
CA ASP A 361 -7.30 3.55 -13.26
C ASP A 361 -8.05 4.57 -14.12
N LEU A 362 -8.56 4.16 -15.28
CA LEU A 362 -9.28 5.08 -16.17
C LEU A 362 -10.77 5.24 -15.83
N PHE A 363 -11.27 4.48 -14.85
CA PHE A 363 -12.67 4.44 -14.42
C PHE A 363 -12.74 4.49 -12.89
N LEU A 364 -12.24 5.58 -12.32
CA LEU A 364 -11.95 5.68 -10.89
C LEU A 364 -13.21 5.64 -10.00
N GLY A 365 -14.37 6.06 -10.52
CA GLY A 365 -15.64 6.03 -9.82
C GLY A 365 -15.58 6.77 -8.49
N SER A 366 -15.84 6.07 -7.39
CA SER A 366 -15.75 6.61 -6.03
C SER A 366 -14.34 6.59 -5.41
N GLY A 367 -13.29 6.28 -6.17
CA GLY A 367 -11.90 6.41 -5.70
C GLY A 367 -11.32 5.18 -5.01
N THR A 368 -11.92 3.99 -5.14
CA THR A 368 -11.41 2.77 -4.46
C THR A 368 -9.95 2.49 -4.80
N THR A 369 -9.57 2.56 -6.08
CA THR A 369 -8.18 2.31 -6.50
C THR A 369 -7.20 3.33 -5.94
N LEU A 370 -7.63 4.59 -5.82
CA LEU A 370 -6.83 5.66 -5.22
C LEU A 370 -6.60 5.40 -3.72
N ILE A 371 -7.64 5.07 -2.97
CA ILE A 371 -7.51 4.73 -1.55
C ILE A 371 -6.71 3.44 -1.34
N ALA A 372 -6.86 2.43 -2.20
CA ALA A 372 -6.07 1.21 -2.15
C ALA A 372 -4.58 1.47 -2.43
N ALA A 373 -4.27 2.34 -3.39
CA ALA A 373 -2.90 2.77 -3.66
C ALA A 373 -2.30 3.50 -2.46
N GLU A 374 -3.04 4.45 -1.89
CA GLU A 374 -2.62 5.22 -0.71
C GLU A 374 -2.32 4.31 0.50
N ARG A 375 -3.19 3.32 0.76
CA ARG A 375 -3.03 2.32 1.85
C ARG A 375 -1.89 1.34 1.64
N THR A 376 -1.43 1.20 0.40
CA THR A 376 -0.34 0.29 0.05
C THR A 376 0.94 1.03 -0.30
N GLY A 377 0.99 2.36 -0.18
CA GLY A 377 2.16 3.17 -0.52
C GLY A 377 2.47 3.19 -2.01
N ARG A 378 1.46 3.08 -2.86
CA ARG A 378 1.56 3.28 -4.32
C ARG A 378 0.93 4.61 -4.69
N VAL A 379 1.20 5.07 -5.91
CA VAL A 379 0.65 6.32 -6.42
C VAL A 379 -0.45 6.01 -7.44
N CYS A 380 -1.66 6.55 -7.26
CA CYS A 380 -2.74 6.38 -8.23
C CYS A 380 -2.80 7.55 -9.22
N TYR A 381 -2.74 7.25 -10.52
CA TYR A 381 -3.12 8.17 -11.58
C TYR A 381 -4.47 7.72 -12.13
N GLY A 382 -5.50 8.50 -11.87
CA GLY A 382 -6.90 8.14 -12.12
C GLY A 382 -7.63 9.07 -13.08
N MET A 383 -8.60 8.54 -13.83
CA MET A 383 -9.59 9.33 -14.58
C MET A 383 -11.01 9.05 -14.10
N GLU A 384 -11.85 10.08 -14.09
CA GLU A 384 -13.29 9.97 -13.84
C GLU A 384 -14.04 10.96 -14.73
N ILE A 385 -15.09 10.50 -15.43
CA ILE A 385 -15.85 11.35 -16.35
C ILE A 385 -16.89 12.22 -15.65
N SER A 386 -17.43 11.75 -14.53
CA SER A 386 -18.44 12.45 -13.75
C SER A 386 -17.81 13.44 -12.80
N GLU A 387 -18.09 14.72 -12.99
CA GLU A 387 -17.64 15.80 -12.10
C GLU A 387 -18.09 15.62 -10.63
N HIS A 388 -19.25 14.99 -10.41
CA HIS A 388 -19.74 14.69 -9.07
C HIS A 388 -18.92 13.57 -8.43
N TYR A 389 -18.60 12.50 -9.18
CA TYR A 389 -17.74 11.45 -8.66
C TYR A 389 -16.29 11.93 -8.49
N GLY A 390 -15.80 12.78 -9.39
CA GLY A 390 -14.54 13.48 -9.19
C GLY A 390 -14.51 14.24 -7.87
N SER A 391 -15.57 15.02 -7.56
CA SER A 391 -15.70 15.71 -6.27
C SER A 391 -15.77 14.75 -5.08
N VAL A 392 -16.39 13.57 -5.24
CA VAL A 392 -16.40 12.50 -4.23
C VAL A 392 -14.99 11.94 -4.00
N VAL A 393 -14.22 11.71 -5.07
CA VAL A 393 -12.83 11.23 -4.97
C VAL A 393 -11.97 12.23 -4.18
N LEU A 394 -12.09 13.53 -4.49
CA LEU A 394 -11.39 14.58 -3.74
C LEU A 394 -11.73 14.50 -2.25
N ALA A 395 -13.02 14.54 -1.91
CA ALA A 395 -13.48 14.52 -0.51
C ALA A 395 -13.09 13.22 0.22
N ARG A 396 -13.13 12.07 -0.48
CA ARG A 396 -12.76 10.78 0.11
C ARG A 396 -11.29 10.71 0.46
N TRP A 397 -10.43 11.17 -0.45
CA TRP A 397 -9.00 11.21 -0.17
C TRP A 397 -8.65 12.20 0.93
N GLU A 398 -9.17 13.43 0.88
CA GLU A 398 -8.95 14.45 1.91
C GLU A 398 -9.41 13.97 3.29
N SER A 399 -10.57 13.29 3.36
CA SER A 399 -11.04 12.67 4.60
C SER A 399 -10.14 11.53 5.08
N PHE A 400 -9.51 10.79 4.17
CA PHE A 400 -8.65 9.66 4.49
C PHE A 400 -7.26 10.11 4.94
N THR A 401 -6.67 11.11 4.30
CA THR A 401 -5.30 11.58 4.58
C THR A 401 -5.25 12.75 5.56
N GLY A 402 -6.27 13.61 5.56
CA GLY A 402 -6.25 14.90 6.25
C GLY A 402 -5.53 16.01 5.47
N GLU A 403 -5.11 15.72 4.24
CA GLU A 403 -4.47 16.69 3.33
C GLU A 403 -5.52 17.36 2.42
N GLU A 404 -5.10 18.37 1.64
CA GLU A 404 -5.96 19.10 0.71
C GLU A 404 -5.59 18.82 -0.75
N ALA A 405 -6.61 18.54 -1.57
CA ALA A 405 -6.43 18.35 -3.00
C ALA A 405 -6.26 19.69 -3.74
N VAL A 406 -5.27 19.76 -4.63
CA VAL A 406 -4.91 20.98 -5.36
C VAL A 406 -5.27 20.84 -6.83
N CYS A 407 -6.08 21.76 -7.35
CA CYS A 407 -6.34 21.84 -8.79
C CYS A 407 -5.11 22.40 -9.49
N LEU A 408 -4.54 21.64 -10.42
CA LEU A 408 -3.39 22.06 -11.22
C LEU A 408 -3.80 22.90 -12.45
N ALA A 409 -5.10 22.92 -12.78
CA ALA A 409 -5.73 23.60 -13.92
C ALA A 409 -5.07 23.32 -15.29
N ALA A 410 -5.72 23.82 -16.36
CA ALA A 410 -5.57 23.37 -17.75
C ALA A 410 -4.14 23.45 -18.32
#